data_AF-A0A382WY29-F1
#
_entry.id   AF-A0A382WY29-F1
#
_cell.length_a   1.000
_cell.length_b   1.000
_cell.length_c   1.000
_cell.angle_alpha   90.00
_cell.angle_beta   90.00
_cell.angle_gamma   90.00
#
_symmetry.space_group_name_H-M   'P 1'
#
loop_
_entity.id
_entity.type
_entity.pdbx_description
1 polymer ?
#
loop_
_entity_poly.entity_id
_entity_poly.type
_entity_poly.pdbx_seq_one_letter_code
_entity_poly.pdbx_strand_id
1 'polypeptide(L)'
;MTKRRTSFYIYIGISVCLFGGYYYCTIAANSFSGDQYTMIEQTKEILEGNLRLVGMRTSRLQWNFPIINYLLTPLIAITSNAWFLYVSTSV
;
A
#
# COMPACT_ATOMS: atom_id res chain seq x y z
N MET A 1 15.11 -44.53 6.30
CA MET A 1 14.71 -43.30 5.58
C MET A 1 15.96 -42.72 4.91
N THR A 2 16.00 -42.68 3.57
CA THR A 2 17.23 -42.39 2.80
C THR A 2 17.69 -40.94 3.04
N LYS A 3 18.99 -40.69 3.30
CA LYS A 3 19.58 -39.34 3.55
C LYS A 3 19.05 -38.25 2.60
N ARG A 4 18.83 -38.61 1.33
CA ARG A 4 18.30 -37.73 0.29
C ARG A 4 16.88 -37.21 0.58
N ARG A 5 16.00 -38.03 1.16
CA ARG A 5 14.64 -37.64 1.54
C ARG A 5 14.65 -36.68 2.72
N THR A 6 15.49 -36.96 3.73
CA THR A 6 15.64 -36.07 4.90
C THR A 6 16.14 -34.68 4.51
N SER A 7 17.14 -34.60 3.61
CA SER A 7 17.68 -33.33 3.11
C SER A 7 16.63 -32.52 2.33
N PHE A 8 15.73 -33.19 1.61
CA PHE A 8 14.64 -32.54 0.86
C PHE A 8 13.60 -31.91 1.80
N TYR A 9 13.20 -32.62 2.86
CA TYR A 9 12.27 -32.06 3.85
C TYR A 9 12.86 -30.87 4.61
N ILE A 10 14.16 -30.91 4.93
CA ILE A 10 14.86 -29.78 5.57
C ILE A 10 14.88 -28.57 4.62
N TYR A 11 15.16 -28.78 3.34
CA TYR A 11 15.14 -27.71 2.34
C TYR A 11 13.76 -27.06 2.22
N ILE A 12 12.68 -27.85 2.16
CA ILE A 12 11.31 -27.33 2.14
C ILE A 12 11.01 -26.53 3.41
N GLY A 13 11.38 -27.06 4.58
CA GLY A 13 11.17 -26.36 5.86
C GLY A 13 11.85 -24.99 5.90
N ILE A 14 13.13 -24.93 5.49
CA ILE A 14 13.89 -23.66 5.43
C ILE A 14 13.24 -22.71 4.41
N SER A 15 12.87 -23.20 3.23
CA SER A 15 12.22 -22.42 2.19
C SER A 15 10.91 -21.79 2.69
N VAL A 16 10.03 -22.56 3.33
CA VAL A 16 8.76 -22.05 3.88
C VAL A 16 9.00 -21.02 4.97
N CYS A 17 9.98 -21.22 5.86
CA CYS A 17 10.31 -20.25 6.90
C CYS A 17 10.85 -18.94 6.30
N LEU A 18 11.72 -19.01 5.29
CA LEU A 18 12.28 -17.82 4.64
C LEU A 18 11.21 -17.04 3.86
N PHE A 19 10.44 -17.72 3.00
CA PHE A 19 9.39 -17.05 2.23
C PHE A 19 8.23 -16.59 3.11
N GLY A 20 7.82 -17.39 4.08
CA GLY A 20 6.77 -17.03 5.04
C GLY A 20 7.18 -15.86 5.93
N GLY A 21 8.43 -15.85 6.42
CA GLY A 21 8.98 -14.73 7.18
C GLY A 21 9.10 -13.46 6.33
N TYR A 22 9.57 -13.58 5.09
CA TYR A 22 9.61 -12.46 4.14
C TYR A 22 8.20 -11.89 3.88
N TYR A 23 7.22 -12.74 3.63
CA TYR A 23 5.83 -12.32 3.42
C TYR A 23 5.24 -11.68 4.68
N TYR A 24 5.46 -12.27 5.86
CA TYR A 24 4.99 -11.69 7.11
C TYR A 24 5.57 -10.29 7.38
N CYS A 25 6.87 -10.12 7.17
CA CYS A 25 7.53 -8.83 7.33
C CYS A 25 7.08 -7.80 6.28
N THR A 26 6.77 -8.24 5.06
CA THR A 26 6.28 -7.35 4.00
C THR A 26 4.78 -7.06 4.08
N ILE A 27 3.98 -7.87 4.78
CA ILE A 27 2.56 -7.59 5.02
C ILE A 27 2.37 -6.28 5.80
N ALA A 28 3.22 -5.97 6.79
CA ALA A 28 3.14 -4.70 7.50
C ALA A 28 3.54 -3.50 6.62
N ALA A 29 4.41 -3.70 5.63
CA ALA A 29 4.79 -2.68 4.66
C ALA A 29 3.73 -2.50 3.54
N ASN A 30 3.02 -3.57 3.19
CA ASN A 30 1.93 -3.58 2.20
C ASN A 30 0.55 -3.37 2.84
N SER A 31 0.44 -3.33 4.17
CA SER A 31 -0.82 -3.05 4.84
C SER A 31 -1.13 -1.59 4.66
N PHE A 32 -2.21 -1.31 3.92
CA PHE A 32 -2.76 0.02 3.79
C PHE A 32 -3.18 0.48 5.19
N SER A 33 -2.35 1.32 5.82
CA SER A 33 -2.58 1.77 7.19
C SER A 33 -3.73 2.77 7.25
N GLY A 34 -4.33 2.97 8.42
CA GLY A 34 -5.41 3.95 8.62
C GLY A 34 -5.04 5.37 8.18
N ASP A 35 -3.77 5.74 8.32
CA ASP A 35 -3.26 7.03 7.83
C ASP A 35 -3.29 7.12 6.29
N GLN A 36 -2.94 6.04 5.60
CA GLN A 36 -2.98 6.01 4.14
C GLN A 36 -4.43 6.01 3.62
N TYR A 37 -5.33 5.29 4.29
CA TYR A 37 -6.75 5.30 3.96
C TYR A 37 -7.34 6.71 4.11
N THR A 38 -7.11 7.34 5.26
CA THR A 38 -7.60 8.70 5.54
C THR A 38 -7.02 9.70 4.54
N MET A 39 -5.75 9.56 4.16
CA MET A 39 -5.12 10.42 3.15
C MET A 39 -5.78 10.30 1.77
N ILE A 40 -6.14 9.08 1.35
CA ILE A 40 -6.88 8.86 0.10
C ILE A 40 -8.27 9.51 0.17
N GLU A 41 -9.00 9.31 1.27
CA GLU A 41 -10.35 9.83 1.45
C GLU A 41 -10.36 11.36 1.37
N GLN A 42 -9.45 12.03 2.08
CA GLN A 42 -9.31 13.49 2.01
C GLN A 42 -8.91 13.99 0.63
N THR A 43 -8.15 13.21 -0.12
CA THR A 43 -7.77 13.58 -1.50
C THR A 43 -8.96 13.42 -2.45
N LYS A 44 -9.87 12.47 -2.21
CA LYS A 44 -11.14 12.38 -2.95
C LYS A 44 -12.05 13.58 -2.67
N GLU A 45 -12.13 14.04 -1.42
CA GLU A 45 -12.87 15.27 -1.08
C GLU A 45 -12.34 16.50 -1.85
N ILE A 46 -11.01 16.61 -2.04
CA ILE A 46 -10.41 17.66 -2.87
C ILE A 46 -10.88 17.55 -4.33
N LEU A 47 -10.98 16.33 -4.84
CA LEU A 47 -11.48 16.05 -6.20
C LEU A 47 -12.95 16.45 -6.37
N GLU A 48 -13.74 16.39 -5.30
CA GLU A 48 -15.13 16.86 -5.22
C GLU A 48 -15.25 18.39 -5.02
N GLY A 49 -14.12 19.10 -4.93
CA GLY A 49 -14.07 20.56 -4.80
C GLY A 49 -13.92 21.08 -3.37
N ASN A 50 -13.76 20.20 -2.37
CA ASN A 50 -13.50 20.61 -1.00
C ASN A 50 -12.00 20.85 -0.76
N LEU A 51 -11.57 22.08 -1.04
CA LEU A 51 -10.18 22.51 -0.87
C LEU A 51 -9.84 22.68 0.61
N ARG A 52 -8.95 21.82 1.12
CA ARG A 52 -8.50 21.86 2.52
C ARG A 52 -7.23 22.70 2.66
N LEU A 53 -7.24 23.64 3.60
CA LEU A 53 -6.08 24.50 3.95
C LEU A 53 -5.20 23.90 5.06
N VAL A 54 -5.71 22.91 5.78
CA VAL A 54 -5.01 22.16 6.82
C VAL A 54 -4.96 20.70 6.39
N GLY A 55 -3.81 20.05 6.54
CA GLY A 55 -3.66 18.65 6.14
C GLY A 55 -4.24 17.67 7.17
N MET A 56 -3.94 16.40 6.98
CA MET A 56 -4.45 15.31 7.80
C MET A 56 -3.80 15.29 9.20
N ARG A 57 -4.59 14.97 10.22
CA ARG A 57 -4.03 14.53 11.51
C ARG A 57 -3.69 13.04 11.41
N THR A 58 -2.42 12.72 11.49
CA THR A 58 -1.93 11.33 11.50
C THR A 58 -2.34 10.61 12.78
N SER A 59 -2.28 9.27 12.77
CA SER A 59 -2.45 8.40 13.93
C SER A 59 -1.52 8.74 15.10
N ARG A 60 -0.41 9.44 14.82
CA ARG A 60 0.55 10.00 15.80
C ARG A 60 0.13 11.37 16.34
N LEU A 61 -1.09 11.80 16.05
CA LEU A 61 -1.67 13.09 16.41
C LEU A 61 -0.95 14.31 15.82
N GLN A 62 -0.01 14.10 14.88
CA GLN A 62 0.72 15.16 14.19
C GLN A 62 -0.06 15.59 12.95
N TRP A 63 -0.18 16.91 12.76
CA TRP A 63 -0.76 17.50 11.55
C TRP A 63 0.25 17.48 10.42
N ASN A 64 -0.18 16.97 9.28
CA ASN A 64 0.63 16.99 8.06
C ASN A 64 0.29 18.21 7.20
N PHE A 65 1.21 18.55 6.30
CA PHE A 65 0.98 19.63 5.34
C PHE A 65 0.02 19.14 4.23
N PRO A 66 -1.01 19.91 3.85
CA PRO A 66 -2.03 19.45 2.89
C PRO A 66 -1.49 19.27 1.47
N ILE A 67 -0.29 19.78 1.17
CA ILE A 67 0.35 19.69 -0.15
C ILE A 67 0.48 18.25 -0.66
N ILE A 68 0.64 17.27 0.24
CA ILE A 68 0.71 15.86 -0.14
C ILE A 68 -0.59 15.40 -0.81
N ASN A 69 -1.76 15.83 -0.30
CA ASN A 69 -3.04 15.46 -0.88
C ASN A 69 -3.21 16.11 -2.27
N TYR A 70 -2.78 17.35 -2.43
CA TYR A 70 -2.80 18.04 -3.73
C TYR A 70 -1.86 17.39 -4.76
N LEU A 71 -0.68 16.94 -4.34
CA LEU A 71 0.24 16.18 -5.21
C LEU A 71 -0.34 14.81 -5.60
N LEU A 72 -1.07 14.16 -4.70
CA LEU A 72 -1.71 12.86 -4.95
C LEU A 72 -3.02 12.97 -5.73
N THR A 73 -3.66 14.14 -5.76
CA THR A 73 -4.95 14.38 -6.44
C THR A 73 -4.97 13.88 -7.89
N PRO A 74 -4.01 14.23 -8.77
CA PRO A 74 -4.01 13.71 -10.15
C PRO A 74 -3.84 12.19 -10.21
N LEU A 75 -3.02 11.60 -9.32
CA LEU A 75 -2.82 10.16 -9.27
C LEU A 75 -4.10 9.44 -8.83
N ILE A 76 -4.82 9.98 -7.86
CA ILE A 76 -6.10 9.43 -7.41
C ILE A 76 -7.19 9.61 -8.47
N ALA A 77 -7.20 10.74 -9.18
CA ALA A 77 -8.13 10.95 -10.30
C ALA A 77 -7.98 9.86 -11.37
N ILE A 78 -6.73 9.57 -11.78
CA ILE A 78 -6.42 8.52 -12.76
C ILE A 78 -6.77 7.14 -12.23
N THR A 79 -6.35 6.81 -11.01
CA THR A 79 -6.57 5.48 -10.42
C THR A 79 -8.02 5.22 -10.01
N SER A 80 -8.83 6.25 -9.81
CA SER A 80 -10.27 6.11 -9.51
C SER A 80 -11.10 5.64 -10.71
N ASN A 81 -10.56 5.77 -11.94
CA ASN A 81 -11.26 5.39 -13.15
C ASN A 81 -10.65 4.11 -13.75
N ALA A 82 -11.44 3.04 -13.76
CA ALA A 82 -11.04 1.73 -14.27
C ALA A 82 -10.55 1.78 -15.74
N TRP A 83 -11.13 2.67 -16.56
CA TRP A 83 -10.69 2.86 -17.95
C TRP A 83 -9.29 3.48 -18.04
N PHE A 84 -8.96 4.44 -17.18
CA PHE A 84 -7.63 5.04 -17.13
C PHE A 84 -6.57 4.04 -16.66
N LEU A 85 -6.90 3.21 -15.66
CA LEU A 85 -6.04 2.12 -15.23
C LEU A 85 -5.78 1.10 -16.35
N TYR A 86 -6.83 0.70 -17.07
CA TYR A 86 -6.74 -0.22 -18.19
C TYR A 86 -5.84 0.35 -19.31
N VAL A 87 -6.04 1.61 -19.70
CA VAL A 87 -5.19 2.27 -20.70
C VAL A 87 -3.72 2.37 -20.22
N SER A 88 -3.48 2.68 -18.95
CA SER A 88 -2.11 2.78 -18.41
C SER A 88 -1.33 1.47 -18.40
N THR A 89 -2.03 0.33 -18.35
CA THR A 89 -1.43 -1.02 -18.32
C THR A 89 -1.42 -1.71 -19.68
N SER A 90 -2.04 -1.10 -20.68
CA SER A 90 -2.16 -1.63 -22.05
C SER A 90 -0.97 -1.33 -22.97
N VAL A 91 0.16 -0.88 -22.40
CA VAL A 91 1.46 -0.69 -23.08
C VAL A 91 2.44 -1.73 -22.58
#